data_AF-A0A8T0P703-F1
#
_entry.id   AF-A0A8T0P703-F1
#
_cell.length_a   1.000
_cell.length_b   1.000
_cell.length_c   1.000
_cell.angle_alpha   90.00
_cell.angle_beta   90.00
_cell.angle_gamma   90.00
#
_symmetry.space_group_name_H-M   'P 1'
#
loop_
_entity.id
_entity.type
_entity.pdbx_description
1 polymer ?
#
loop_
_entity_poly.entity_id
_entity_poly.type
_entity_poly.pdbx_seq_one_letter_code
_entity_poly.pdbx_strand_id
1 'polypeptide(L)'
;MAAPAPAPPPPPTSLQDLPEDILHNILRRIPCGIDRSRMSQVCRAWRDAMRYHRRRLGHLLPWSPALPRLLLPAPFSVRFLASSARVACVLSACRVHHYLAIAPPGSRCFGSHDGGWLFIETHRPRSHKAIHVRGHFVRGFPRELQRRTDPYIHRMAILAAALSTRPDEPNYVGAAIVRSWQHPPACHALAVPPYRRCIALWRRGWRRAYDPVPLGHDAAALDAEDVLYHDAVGAFLFLTQGEHIRECTPVLLPDNKLTARWDTILFFCPAGRVYDQYVRARYLVVSRGELLMVVRFTPQPNQPTSKFKVFRVVGRNTMVPDAYADAFPVAQYPLA
;
A
#
# COMPACT_ATOMS: atom_id res chain seq x y z
N MET A 1 -61.61 13.48 -28.93
CA MET A 1 -61.44 12.40 -27.93
C MET A 1 -59.96 12.22 -27.68
N ALA A 2 -59.46 12.69 -26.54
CA ALA A 2 -58.07 12.44 -26.13
C ALA A 2 -57.96 10.98 -25.65
N ALA A 3 -56.97 10.26 -26.15
CA ALA A 3 -56.70 8.89 -25.71
C ALA A 3 -56.36 8.90 -24.20
N PRO A 4 -56.90 7.95 -23.41
CA PRO A 4 -56.60 7.88 -21.99
C PRO A 4 -55.10 7.64 -21.81
N ALA A 5 -54.51 8.38 -20.87
CA ALA A 5 -53.11 8.23 -20.52
C ALA A 5 -52.83 6.77 -20.11
N PRO A 6 -51.73 6.17 -20.57
CA PRO A 6 -51.41 4.78 -20.25
C PRO A 6 -51.28 4.63 -18.73
N ALA A 7 -51.93 3.60 -18.19
CA ALA A 7 -51.88 3.28 -16.78
C ALA A 7 -50.42 3.06 -16.34
N PRO A 8 -50.03 3.54 -15.15
CA PRO A 8 -48.67 3.34 -14.66
C PRO A 8 -48.39 1.83 -14.53
N PRO A 9 -47.16 1.39 -14.86
CA PRO A 9 -46.80 -0.02 -14.77
C PRO A 9 -46.98 -0.52 -13.33
N PRO A 10 -47.38 -1.79 -13.16
CA PRO A 10 -47.56 -2.37 -11.84
C PRO A 10 -46.24 -2.30 -11.03
N PRO A 11 -46.32 -2.04 -9.71
CA PRO A 11 -45.14 -1.95 -8.88
C PRO A 11 -44.40 -3.29 -8.86
N PRO A 12 -43.06 -3.28 -8.90
CA PRO A 12 -42.26 -4.51 -8.85
C PRO A 12 -42.49 -5.23 -7.53
N THR A 13 -42.82 -6.52 -7.60
CA THR A 13 -43.10 -7.39 -6.44
C THR A 13 -41.81 -7.98 -5.86
N SER A 14 -40.71 -7.99 -6.63
CA SER A 14 -39.39 -8.42 -6.20
C SER A 14 -38.31 -7.43 -6.65
N LEU A 15 -37.19 -7.37 -5.93
CA LEU A 15 -35.97 -6.67 -6.37
C LEU A 15 -35.45 -7.21 -7.72
N GLN A 16 -35.85 -8.42 -8.12
CA GLN A 16 -35.51 -9.02 -9.41
C GLN A 16 -36.29 -8.42 -10.58
N ASP A 17 -37.44 -7.77 -10.30
CA ASP A 17 -38.32 -7.16 -11.29
C ASP A 17 -38.02 -5.67 -11.49
N LEU A 18 -36.98 -5.16 -10.82
CA LEU A 18 -36.58 -3.77 -10.96
C LEU A 18 -36.03 -3.50 -12.37
N PRO A 19 -36.45 -2.39 -13.00
CA PRO A 19 -35.84 -1.90 -14.23
C PRO A 19 -34.32 -1.70 -14.10
N GLU A 20 -33.60 -1.90 -15.21
CA GLU A 20 -32.14 -1.84 -15.27
C GLU A 20 -31.56 -0.49 -14.80
N ASP A 21 -32.25 0.61 -15.12
CA ASP A 21 -31.90 1.97 -14.72
C ASP A 21 -32.02 2.20 -13.20
N ILE A 22 -33.03 1.57 -12.55
CA ILE A 22 -33.19 1.62 -11.10
C ILE A 22 -32.12 0.78 -10.41
N LEU A 23 -31.85 -0.43 -10.91
CA LEU A 23 -30.76 -1.28 -10.41
C LEU A 23 -29.41 -0.56 -10.54
N HIS A 24 -29.16 0.10 -11.67
CA HIS A 24 -27.97 0.91 -11.89
C HIS A 24 -27.86 2.05 -10.87
N ASN A 25 -28.94 2.80 -10.63
CA ASN A 25 -28.96 3.87 -9.64
C ASN A 25 -28.68 3.38 -8.21
N ILE A 26 -29.20 2.21 -7.84
CA ILE A 26 -28.91 1.57 -6.54
C ILE A 26 -27.42 1.23 -6.46
N LEU A 27 -26.87 0.55 -7.47
CA LEU A 27 -25.48 0.09 -7.47
C LEU A 27 -24.47 1.24 -7.43
N ARG A 28 -24.78 2.36 -8.11
CA ARG A 28 -23.95 3.57 -8.08
C ARG A 28 -23.89 4.21 -6.69
N ARG A 29 -24.95 4.06 -5.88
CA ARG A 29 -25.03 4.60 -4.52
C ARG A 29 -24.35 3.74 -3.47
N ILE A 30 -23.73 2.62 -3.85
CA ILE A 30 -23.03 1.71 -2.93
C ILE A 30 -21.52 1.86 -3.13
N PRO A 31 -20.89 2.81 -2.40
CA PRO A 31 -19.48 3.13 -2.62
C PRO A 31 -18.54 2.03 -2.08
N CYS A 32 -18.98 1.29 -1.06
CA CYS A 32 -18.18 0.23 -0.44
C CYS A 32 -18.08 -1.01 -1.34
N GLY A 33 -16.86 -1.45 -1.64
CA GLY A 33 -16.63 -2.68 -2.39
C GLY A 33 -17.13 -3.94 -1.68
N ILE A 34 -17.12 -3.97 -0.34
CA ILE A 34 -17.55 -5.14 0.45
C ILE A 34 -19.03 -5.40 0.22
N ASP A 35 -19.89 -4.41 0.41
CA ASP A 35 -21.34 -4.54 0.19
C ASP A 35 -21.65 -4.95 -1.24
N ARG A 36 -20.96 -4.35 -2.22
CA ARG A 36 -21.12 -4.70 -3.63
C ARG A 36 -20.95 -6.19 -3.91
N SER A 37 -19.97 -6.88 -3.31
CA SER A 37 -19.90 -8.33 -3.49
C SER A 37 -20.73 -9.15 -2.51
N ARG A 38 -21.15 -8.62 -1.35
CA ARG A 38 -22.22 -9.28 -0.58
C ARG A 38 -23.52 -9.31 -1.40
N MET A 39 -23.85 -8.21 -2.07
CA MET A 39 -25.00 -8.16 -3.00
C MET A 39 -24.90 -9.19 -4.12
N SER A 40 -23.71 -9.36 -4.72
CA SER A 40 -23.50 -10.40 -5.76
C SER A 40 -23.68 -11.85 -5.26
N GLN A 41 -23.73 -12.04 -3.93
CA GLN A 41 -23.94 -13.33 -3.29
C GLN A 41 -25.40 -13.58 -2.89
N VAL A 42 -26.27 -12.55 -2.91
CA VAL A 42 -27.68 -12.65 -2.49
C VAL A 42 -28.46 -13.62 -3.38
N CYS A 43 -28.44 -13.40 -4.70
CA CYS A 43 -29.11 -14.28 -5.66
C CYS A 43 -28.45 -14.22 -7.05
N ARG A 44 -28.90 -15.06 -7.99
CA ARG A 44 -28.40 -15.08 -9.38
C ARG A 44 -28.65 -13.76 -10.11
N ALA A 45 -29.84 -13.18 -9.97
CA ALA A 45 -30.19 -11.90 -10.60
C ALA A 45 -29.24 -10.77 -10.19
N TRP A 46 -28.97 -10.58 -8.90
CA TRP A 46 -28.00 -9.58 -8.43
C TRP A 46 -26.58 -9.85 -8.91
N ARG A 47 -26.18 -11.12 -8.97
CA ARG A 47 -24.86 -11.50 -9.50
C ARG A 47 -24.72 -11.13 -10.97
N ASP A 48 -25.75 -11.38 -11.77
CA ASP A 48 -25.74 -11.11 -13.20
C ASP A 48 -25.87 -9.62 -13.50
N ALA A 49 -26.70 -8.88 -12.76
CA ALA A 49 -26.75 -7.42 -12.80
C ALA A 49 -25.39 -6.78 -12.47
N MET A 50 -24.70 -7.27 -11.43
CA MET A 50 -23.34 -6.82 -11.08
C MET A 50 -22.31 -7.12 -12.17
N ARG A 51 -22.36 -8.30 -12.80
CA ARG A 51 -21.47 -8.68 -13.91
C ARG A 51 -21.75 -7.85 -15.16
N TYR A 52 -23.02 -7.60 -15.46
CA TYR A 52 -23.44 -6.77 -16.57
C TYR A 52 -22.97 -5.33 -16.39
N HIS A 53 -23.21 -4.75 -15.21
CA HIS A 53 -22.73 -3.40 -14.87
C HIS A 53 -21.21 -3.28 -14.96
N ARG A 54 -20.46 -4.28 -14.47
CA ARG A 54 -19.00 -4.29 -14.56
C ARG A 54 -18.49 -4.34 -16.00
N ARG A 55 -19.18 -5.06 -16.89
CA ARG A 55 -18.76 -5.28 -18.29
C ARG A 55 -19.18 -4.15 -19.24
N ARG A 56 -20.40 -3.62 -19.12
CA ARG A 56 -20.94 -2.63 -20.07
C ARG A 56 -20.81 -1.18 -19.61
N LEU A 57 -21.01 -0.92 -18.32
CA LEU A 57 -21.06 0.45 -17.79
C LEU A 57 -19.74 0.91 -17.16
N GLY A 58 -18.81 -0.03 -16.89
CA GLY A 58 -17.51 0.28 -16.30
C GLY A 58 -16.64 1.23 -17.14
N HIS A 59 -16.89 1.32 -18.45
CA HIS A 59 -16.21 2.22 -19.37
C HIS A 59 -16.93 3.56 -19.57
N LEU A 60 -18.25 3.63 -19.37
CA LEU A 60 -19.08 4.81 -19.67
C LEU A 60 -19.27 5.73 -18.45
N LEU A 61 -19.26 5.16 -17.25
CA LEU A 61 -19.38 5.89 -15.99
C LEU A 61 -18.42 5.25 -14.98
N PRO A 62 -17.34 5.93 -14.56
CA PRO A 62 -16.44 5.40 -13.55
C PRO A 62 -17.27 5.07 -12.31
N TRP A 63 -17.08 3.87 -11.75
CA TRP A 63 -17.68 3.54 -10.45
C TRP A 63 -17.36 4.67 -9.47
N SER A 64 -18.34 5.09 -8.66
CA SER A 64 -18.07 6.04 -7.57
C SER A 64 -16.77 5.64 -6.86
N PRO A 65 -15.83 6.57 -6.61
CA PRO A 65 -14.51 6.24 -6.10
C PRO A 65 -14.65 5.26 -4.94
N ALA A 66 -14.03 4.08 -5.08
CA ALA A 66 -14.13 3.08 -4.04
C ALA A 66 -13.62 3.71 -2.74
N LEU A 67 -14.40 3.61 -1.67
CA LEU A 67 -14.00 4.17 -0.38
C LEU A 67 -12.58 3.71 -0.02
N PRO A 68 -11.74 4.60 0.50
CA PRO A 68 -10.44 4.19 1.00
C PRO A 68 -10.63 3.09 2.03
N ARG A 69 -9.86 2.02 1.86
CA ARG A 69 -9.80 0.91 2.83
C ARG A 69 -8.62 1.18 3.73
N LEU A 70 -8.91 1.44 5.00
CA LEU A 70 -7.89 1.65 6.02
C LEU A 70 -7.75 0.40 6.85
N LEU A 71 -6.51 -0.02 7.07
CA LEU A 71 -6.25 -1.03 8.09
C LEU A 71 -6.25 -0.35 9.45
N LEU A 72 -7.18 -0.73 10.32
CA LEU A 72 -7.27 -0.18 11.66
C LEU A 72 -6.88 -1.25 12.70
N PRO A 73 -6.12 -0.87 13.75
CA PRO A 73 -6.04 -1.68 14.95
C PRO A 73 -7.46 -1.93 15.48
N ALA A 74 -7.81 -3.17 15.82
CA ALA A 74 -9.12 -3.45 16.39
C ALA A 74 -9.25 -2.75 17.76
N PRO A 75 -10.32 -1.98 18.03
CA PRO A 75 -10.46 -1.21 19.27
C PRO A 75 -10.67 -2.06 20.54
N PHE A 76 -10.63 -3.40 20.46
CA PHE A 76 -10.79 -4.27 21.62
C PHE A 76 -9.92 -5.53 21.47
N SER A 77 -8.70 -5.48 22.00
CA SER A 77 -7.99 -6.68 22.44
C SER A 77 -7.56 -6.47 23.89
N VAL A 78 -8.56 -6.52 24.77
CA VAL A 78 -8.34 -6.67 26.20
C VAL A 78 -7.94 -8.14 26.41
N ARG A 79 -6.77 -8.36 27.00
CA ARG A 79 -6.24 -9.66 27.48
C ARG A 79 -5.65 -10.60 26.40
N PHE A 80 -4.31 -10.67 26.39
CA PHE A 80 -3.44 -11.84 26.13
C PHE A 80 -3.64 -12.76 24.92
N LEU A 81 -4.61 -12.53 24.02
CA LEU A 81 -4.76 -13.28 22.77
C LEU A 81 -4.56 -12.35 21.58
N ALA A 82 -3.68 -12.80 20.67
CA ALA A 82 -3.09 -12.08 19.55
C ALA A 82 -3.94 -10.95 18.94
N SER A 83 -3.40 -9.73 18.91
CA SER A 83 -3.98 -8.58 18.21
C SER A 83 -4.35 -8.97 16.78
N SER A 84 -5.64 -9.07 16.48
CA SER A 84 -6.13 -9.22 15.11
C SER A 84 -6.24 -7.83 14.50
N ALA A 85 -5.34 -7.48 13.59
CA ALA A 85 -5.54 -6.29 12.76
C ALA A 85 -6.84 -6.46 11.95
N ARG A 86 -7.69 -5.43 11.94
CA ARG A 86 -8.97 -5.44 11.21
C ARG A 86 -8.92 -4.46 10.04
N VAL A 87 -9.30 -4.89 8.85
CA VAL A 87 -9.42 -3.98 7.69
C VAL A 87 -10.78 -3.31 7.77
N ALA A 88 -10.78 -1.98 7.74
CA ALA A 88 -11.96 -1.16 7.74
C ALA A 88 -12.22 -0.50 6.38
N CYS A 89 -13.46 -0.53 5.92
CA CYS A 89 -13.94 0.43 4.93
C CYS A 89 -14.34 1.70 5.67
N VAL A 90 -13.80 2.85 5.27
CA VAL A 90 -14.12 4.12 5.91
C VAL A 90 -15.01 4.94 4.98
N LEU A 91 -16.22 5.24 5.46
CA LEU A 91 -17.16 6.15 4.80
C LEU A 91 -16.72 7.60 5.05
N SER A 92 -17.32 8.55 4.32
CA SER A 92 -17.19 9.99 4.63
C SER A 92 -17.41 10.25 6.14
N ALA A 93 -16.64 11.19 6.70
CA ALA A 93 -16.58 11.50 8.14
C ALA A 93 -16.02 10.37 9.05
N CYS A 94 -15.07 9.58 8.56
CA CYS A 94 -14.34 8.57 9.35
C CYS A 94 -15.20 7.47 9.98
N ARG A 95 -16.45 7.28 9.51
CA ARG A 95 -17.32 6.20 10.01
C ARG A 95 -16.85 4.86 9.48
N VAL A 96 -16.46 3.97 10.39
CA VAL A 96 -16.05 2.60 10.07
C VAL A 96 -17.29 1.80 9.67
N HIS A 97 -17.29 1.30 8.43
CA HIS A 97 -18.43 0.60 7.87
C HIS A 97 -18.38 -0.92 8.07
N HIS A 98 -17.22 -1.54 7.87
CA HIS A 98 -17.02 -2.99 8.02
C HIS A 98 -15.72 -3.27 8.71
N TYR A 99 -15.64 -4.39 9.42
CA TYR A 99 -14.39 -4.95 9.91
C TYR A 99 -14.13 -6.29 9.24
N LEU A 100 -12.92 -6.49 8.73
CA LEU A 100 -12.45 -7.78 8.22
C LEU A 100 -11.29 -8.24 9.08
N ALA A 101 -11.42 -9.41 9.72
CA ALA A 101 -10.33 -9.99 10.47
C ALA A 101 -9.22 -10.47 9.52
N ILE A 102 -7.98 -10.11 9.80
CA ILE A 102 -6.82 -10.68 9.11
C ILE A 102 -6.50 -12.03 9.73
N ALA A 103 -6.51 -13.06 8.89
CA ALA A 103 -6.08 -14.40 9.26
C ALA A 103 -4.67 -14.70 8.71
N PRO A 104 -3.80 -15.36 9.49
CA PRO A 104 -4.00 -15.77 10.89
C PRO A 104 -3.89 -14.59 11.88
N PRO A 105 -4.48 -14.68 13.08
CA PRO A 105 -4.34 -13.67 14.13
C PRO A 105 -2.88 -13.40 14.49
N GLY A 106 -2.57 -12.15 14.85
CA GLY A 106 -1.20 -11.71 15.14
C GLY A 106 -0.31 -11.52 13.91
N SER A 107 -0.87 -11.58 12.69
CA SER A 107 -0.13 -11.22 11.48
C SER A 107 0.12 -9.72 11.42
N ARG A 108 1.34 -9.32 11.04
CA ARG A 108 1.72 -7.92 10.85
C ARG A 108 1.58 -7.53 9.38
N CYS A 109 0.87 -6.45 9.09
CA CYS A 109 0.84 -5.90 7.74
C CYS A 109 2.09 -5.07 7.44
N PHE A 110 2.60 -5.19 6.22
CA PHE A 110 3.75 -4.42 5.75
C PHE A 110 3.53 -3.80 4.36
N GLY A 111 2.31 -3.86 3.82
CA GLY A 111 1.97 -3.20 2.57
C GLY A 111 0.63 -3.68 2.02
N SER A 112 0.24 -3.11 0.90
CA SER A 112 -1.00 -3.43 0.20
C SER A 112 -0.83 -3.18 -1.30
N HIS A 113 -1.79 -3.69 -2.07
CA HIS A 113 -1.93 -3.35 -3.48
C HIS A 113 -3.41 -3.25 -3.84
N ASP A 114 -3.69 -2.46 -4.86
CA ASP A 114 -5.01 -2.32 -5.46
C ASP A 114 -5.63 -3.66 -5.82
N GLY A 115 -6.96 -3.69 -5.82
CA GLY A 115 -7.75 -4.93 -5.92
C GLY A 115 -8.07 -5.57 -4.57
N GLY A 116 -7.46 -5.12 -3.48
CA GLY A 116 -7.73 -5.66 -2.13
C GLY A 116 -6.72 -6.72 -1.71
N TRP A 117 -5.47 -6.52 -2.12
CA TRP A 117 -4.34 -7.31 -1.68
C TRP A 117 -3.73 -6.69 -0.44
N LEU A 118 -3.41 -7.52 0.54
CA LEU A 118 -2.69 -7.13 1.74
C LEU A 118 -1.45 -7.98 1.88
N PHE A 119 -0.35 -7.37 2.29
CA PHE A 119 0.90 -8.05 2.53
C PHE A 119 1.09 -8.25 4.03
N ILE A 120 1.22 -9.53 4.42
CA ILE A 120 1.22 -9.94 5.80
C ILE A 120 2.44 -10.81 6.14
N GLU A 121 2.96 -10.61 7.34
CA GLU A 121 3.98 -11.43 7.97
C GLU A 121 3.32 -12.26 9.08
N THR A 122 3.45 -13.58 8.99
CA THR A 122 3.06 -14.50 10.07
C THR A 122 4.27 -14.79 10.95
N HIS A 123 4.09 -15.05 12.25
CA HIS A 123 5.22 -15.27 13.17
C HIS A 123 5.63 -16.74 13.37
N ARG A 124 4.74 -17.73 13.14
CA ARG A 124 5.02 -19.16 13.39
C ARG A 124 4.38 -20.09 12.35
N PRO A 125 5.16 -20.65 11.39
CA PRO A 125 6.52 -20.23 11.03
C PRO A 125 6.52 -18.80 10.45
N ARG A 126 7.68 -18.13 10.51
CA ARG A 126 7.82 -16.82 9.86
C ARG A 126 7.63 -16.95 8.36
N SER A 127 6.66 -16.23 7.82
CA SER A 127 6.44 -16.21 6.38
C SER A 127 5.84 -14.89 5.93
N HIS A 128 6.26 -14.45 4.75
CA HIS A 128 5.75 -13.25 4.10
C HIS A 128 4.79 -13.67 2.98
N LYS A 129 3.59 -13.08 2.94
CA LYS A 129 2.56 -13.46 1.96
C LYS A 129 1.74 -12.24 1.52
N ALA A 130 1.29 -12.25 0.27
CA ALA A 130 0.14 -11.46 -0.15
C ALA A 130 -1.13 -12.30 -0.04
N ILE A 131 -2.15 -11.75 0.61
CA ILE A 131 -3.48 -12.33 0.72
C ILE A 131 -4.49 -11.43 0.02
N HIS A 132 -5.40 -12.04 -0.73
CA HIS A 132 -6.54 -11.30 -1.26
C HIS A 132 -7.66 -11.30 -0.21
N VAL A 133 -8.08 -10.12 0.22
CA VAL A 133 -9.03 -9.94 1.35
C VAL A 133 -10.34 -10.74 1.20
N ARG A 134 -10.73 -11.07 -0.03
CA ARG A 134 -11.98 -11.80 -0.33
C ARG A 134 -11.77 -13.17 -0.96
N GLY A 135 -10.57 -13.40 -1.48
CA GLY A 135 -10.29 -14.55 -2.32
C GLY A 135 -9.48 -15.54 -1.51
N HIS A 136 -9.60 -16.81 -1.83
CA HIS A 136 -8.70 -17.84 -1.28
C HIS A 136 -7.30 -17.78 -1.91
N PHE A 137 -6.94 -16.65 -2.54
CA PHE A 137 -5.65 -16.46 -3.18
C PHE A 137 -4.62 -16.00 -2.18
N VAL A 138 -3.59 -16.83 -2.04
CA VAL A 138 -2.41 -16.56 -1.24
C VAL A 138 -1.20 -16.68 -2.15
N ARG A 139 -0.29 -15.71 -2.03
CA ARG A 139 0.98 -15.69 -2.74
C ARG A 139 2.10 -15.54 -1.74
N GLY A 140 3.07 -16.45 -1.76
CA GLY A 140 4.26 -16.35 -0.94
C GLY A 140 5.22 -15.30 -1.49
N PHE A 141 5.84 -14.56 -0.58
CA PHE A 141 7.00 -13.72 -0.88
C PHE A 141 8.29 -14.38 -0.39
N PRO A 142 9.47 -13.94 -0.87
CA PRO A 142 10.75 -14.46 -0.41
C PRO A 142 10.92 -14.39 1.10
N ARG A 143 11.66 -15.34 1.67
CA ARG A 143 11.96 -15.40 3.11
C ARG A 143 13.41 -15.05 3.44
N GLU A 144 14.25 -15.12 2.42
CA GLU A 144 15.69 -14.98 2.50
C GLU A 144 16.11 -13.79 1.63
N LEU A 145 17.21 -13.14 2.01
CA LEU A 145 17.85 -12.06 1.28
C LEU A 145 19.27 -12.52 0.91
N GLN A 146 19.61 -12.44 -0.37
CA GLN A 146 21.00 -12.48 -0.81
C GLN A 146 21.48 -11.03 -0.96
N ARG A 147 22.43 -10.61 -0.13
CA ARG A 147 23.05 -9.29 -0.28
C ARG A 147 24.09 -9.33 -1.39
N ARG A 148 24.29 -8.18 -2.04
CA ARG A 148 25.25 -8.04 -3.15
C ARG A 148 26.70 -8.24 -2.70
N THR A 149 27.04 -7.72 -1.52
CA THR A 149 28.41 -7.67 -0.97
C THR A 149 28.74 -8.82 -0.04
N ASP A 150 27.77 -9.68 0.28
CA ASP A 150 27.92 -10.72 1.30
C ASP A 150 27.59 -12.08 0.67
N PRO A 151 28.51 -13.06 0.70
CA PRO A 151 28.27 -14.40 0.17
C PRO A 151 27.23 -15.18 0.99
N TYR A 152 26.96 -14.77 2.24
CA TYR A 152 26.02 -15.47 3.12
C TYR A 152 24.56 -15.14 2.78
N ILE A 153 23.67 -16.09 3.08
CA ILE A 153 22.22 -15.90 2.97
C ILE A 153 21.68 -15.36 4.29
N HIS A 154 20.92 -14.27 4.22
CA HIS A 154 20.32 -13.63 5.39
C HIS A 154 18.86 -14.03 5.51
N ARG A 155 18.40 -14.17 6.75
CA ARG A 155 16.98 -14.11 7.05
C ARG A 155 16.54 -12.65 7.02
N MET A 156 15.27 -12.42 6.71
CA MET A 156 14.72 -11.06 6.69
C MET A 156 13.32 -10.98 7.30
N ALA A 157 12.96 -9.77 7.72
CA ALA A 157 11.61 -9.34 8.05
C ALA A 157 11.27 -8.12 7.20
N ILE A 158 10.14 -8.15 6.50
CA ILE A 158 9.75 -7.05 5.60
C ILE A 158 9.10 -5.94 6.40
N LEU A 159 9.66 -4.72 6.35
CA LEU A 159 9.15 -3.56 7.08
C LEU A 159 8.06 -2.83 6.28
N ALA A 160 8.32 -2.60 5.00
CA ALA A 160 7.41 -2.01 4.03
C ALA A 160 7.64 -2.66 2.66
N ALA A 161 6.60 -2.83 1.84
CA ALA A 161 6.73 -3.33 0.49
C ALA A 161 5.69 -2.76 -0.48
N ALA A 162 6.11 -2.62 -1.73
CA ALA A 162 5.28 -2.28 -2.87
C ALA A 162 5.52 -3.29 -4.00
N LEU A 163 4.53 -3.46 -4.88
CA LEU A 163 4.65 -4.27 -6.09
C LEU A 163 4.39 -3.41 -7.32
N SER A 164 5.02 -3.79 -8.44
CA SER A 164 4.81 -3.12 -9.73
C SER A 164 3.45 -3.40 -10.35
N THR A 165 2.82 -4.51 -9.96
CA THR A 165 1.48 -4.89 -10.38
C THR A 165 0.91 -5.91 -9.41
N ARG A 166 -0.31 -6.37 -9.67
CA ARG A 166 -1.06 -7.22 -8.76
C ARG A 166 -0.35 -8.58 -8.55
N PRO A 167 -0.38 -9.15 -7.33
CA PRO A 167 0.24 -10.45 -7.01
C PRO A 167 -0.25 -11.64 -7.84
N ASP A 168 -1.43 -11.56 -8.45
CA ASP A 168 -1.98 -12.60 -9.33
C ASP A 168 -1.37 -12.58 -10.74
N GLU A 169 -0.81 -11.46 -11.17
CA GLU A 169 -0.14 -11.34 -12.46
C GLU A 169 1.17 -12.14 -12.52
N PRO A 170 1.56 -12.66 -13.70
CA PRO A 170 2.72 -13.55 -13.82
C PRO A 170 4.05 -12.83 -13.62
N ASN A 171 4.12 -11.53 -13.89
CA ASN A 171 5.40 -10.81 -14.00
C ASN A 171 5.55 -9.66 -13.00
N TYR A 172 4.88 -9.74 -11.84
CA TYR A 172 5.08 -8.71 -10.83
C TYR A 172 6.52 -8.71 -10.30
N VAL A 173 7.03 -7.51 -10.08
CA VAL A 173 8.26 -7.23 -9.35
C VAL A 173 7.85 -6.66 -8.00
N GLY A 174 8.53 -7.06 -6.94
CA GLY A 174 8.34 -6.51 -5.61
C GLY A 174 9.60 -5.83 -5.13
N ALA A 175 9.42 -4.71 -4.45
CA ALA A 175 10.47 -4.00 -3.74
C ALA A 175 10.07 -3.82 -2.28
N ALA A 176 11.04 -3.92 -1.38
CA ALA A 176 10.81 -3.83 0.05
C ALA A 176 11.95 -3.17 0.79
N ILE A 177 11.58 -2.56 1.91
CA ILE A 177 12.50 -2.22 2.98
C ILE A 177 12.49 -3.40 3.95
N VAL A 178 13.64 -3.96 4.25
CA VAL A 178 13.76 -5.18 5.06
C VAL A 178 14.74 -5.00 6.20
N ARG A 179 14.46 -5.66 7.32
CA ARG A 179 15.44 -5.87 8.38
C ARG A 179 16.05 -7.25 8.16
N SER A 180 17.36 -7.34 7.97
CA SER A 180 18.05 -8.60 7.64
C SER A 180 19.13 -8.95 8.65
N TRP A 181 19.37 -10.25 8.85
CA TRP A 181 20.37 -10.79 9.76
C TRP A 181 20.88 -12.16 9.27
N GLN A 182 22.16 -12.46 9.53
CA GLN A 182 22.76 -13.75 9.17
C GLN A 182 22.20 -14.88 10.07
N HIS A 183 22.09 -16.09 9.53
CA HIS A 183 21.73 -17.28 10.31
C HIS A 183 22.46 -18.53 9.80
N PRO A 184 23.25 -19.24 10.64
CA PRO A 184 23.60 -18.89 12.03
C PRO A 184 24.44 -17.58 12.11
N PRO A 185 24.52 -16.93 13.28
CA PRO A 185 25.38 -15.75 13.44
C PRO A 185 26.82 -16.11 13.12
N ALA A 186 27.58 -15.21 12.47
CA ALA A 186 29.02 -15.41 12.31
C ALA A 186 29.68 -15.58 13.68
N CYS A 187 30.20 -16.77 13.97
CA CYS A 187 30.93 -17.04 15.20
C CYS A 187 32.24 -16.23 15.25
N HIS A 188 32.61 -15.77 16.45
CA HIS A 188 33.91 -15.18 16.86
C HIS A 188 34.11 -13.66 16.84
N ALA A 189 33.14 -12.83 16.44
CA ALA A 189 33.23 -11.38 16.70
C ALA A 189 32.41 -11.02 17.96
N LEU A 190 33.09 -10.56 19.02
CA LEU A 190 32.51 -10.00 20.25
C LEU A 190 31.68 -8.71 20.05
N ALA A 191 31.37 -8.35 18.80
CA ALA A 191 30.56 -7.20 18.44
C ALA A 191 29.45 -7.67 17.49
N VAL A 192 28.22 -7.75 18.04
CA VAL A 192 26.89 -7.72 17.40
C VAL A 192 26.91 -7.81 15.86
N PRO A 193 26.22 -8.75 15.17
CA PRO A 193 25.77 -8.44 13.81
C PRO A 193 24.47 -7.63 13.97
N PRO A 194 24.48 -6.28 13.98
CA PRO A 194 23.24 -5.56 14.18
C PRO A 194 22.37 -5.89 12.98
N TYR A 195 21.12 -6.21 13.26
CA TYR A 195 20.10 -6.26 12.23
C TYR A 195 20.28 -5.09 11.27
N ARG A 196 20.53 -5.37 9.99
CA ARG A 196 20.79 -4.33 9.01
C ARG A 196 19.50 -4.04 8.26
N ARG A 197 19.11 -2.76 8.20
CA ARG A 197 18.07 -2.31 7.29
C ARG A 197 18.65 -2.38 5.88
N CYS A 198 17.94 -2.98 4.94
CA CYS A 198 18.36 -3.17 3.55
C CYS A 198 17.18 -2.93 2.63
N ILE A 199 17.46 -2.78 1.34
CA ILE A 199 16.45 -2.82 0.29
C ILE A 199 16.48 -4.20 -0.35
N ALA A 200 15.32 -4.70 -0.70
CA ALA A 200 15.15 -6.01 -1.30
C ALA A 200 14.30 -5.89 -2.56
N LEU A 201 14.74 -6.54 -3.63
CA LEU A 201 14.01 -6.65 -4.88
C LEU A 201 13.81 -8.14 -5.22
N TRP A 202 12.64 -8.49 -5.73
CA TRP A 202 12.35 -9.84 -6.19
C TRP A 202 11.32 -9.83 -7.31
N ARG A 203 11.22 -10.96 -8.02
CA ARG A 203 10.12 -11.23 -8.94
C ARG A 203 9.26 -12.38 -8.42
N ARG A 204 8.10 -12.55 -9.03
CA ARG A 204 7.23 -13.68 -8.77
C ARG A 204 8.00 -15.01 -8.81
N GLY A 205 7.74 -15.85 -7.81
CA GLY A 205 8.28 -17.21 -7.73
C GLY A 205 9.69 -17.32 -7.17
N TRP A 206 10.39 -16.20 -6.96
CA TRP A 206 11.72 -16.25 -6.37
C TRP A 206 11.66 -16.66 -4.90
N ARG A 207 12.55 -17.58 -4.52
CA ARG A 207 12.73 -18.02 -3.12
C ARG A 207 13.46 -16.96 -2.28
N ARG A 208 14.38 -16.24 -2.92
CA ARG A 208 15.24 -15.23 -2.29
C ARG A 208 15.01 -13.87 -2.94
N ALA A 209 14.97 -12.83 -2.12
CA ALA A 209 15.12 -11.47 -2.62
C ALA A 209 16.60 -11.17 -2.77
N TYR A 210 16.91 -10.20 -3.62
CA TYR A 210 18.25 -9.71 -3.86
C TYR A 210 18.37 -8.26 -3.39
N ASP A 211 19.54 -7.86 -2.91
CA ASP A 211 19.85 -6.47 -2.58
C ASP A 211 20.31 -5.72 -3.84
N PRO A 212 19.47 -4.84 -4.43
CA PRO A 212 19.78 -4.14 -5.67
C PRO A 212 20.71 -2.93 -5.50
N VAL A 213 21.11 -2.54 -4.27
CA VAL A 213 21.82 -1.28 -4.04
C VAL A 213 23.26 -1.34 -4.61
N PRO A 214 23.75 -0.30 -5.32
CA PRO A 214 25.11 -0.26 -5.85
C PRO A 214 26.19 -0.13 -4.76
N LEU A 215 27.39 -0.63 -5.06
CA LEU A 215 28.59 -0.39 -4.25
C LEU A 215 28.84 1.12 -4.11
N GLY A 216 29.28 1.56 -2.93
CA GLY A 216 29.49 2.98 -2.62
C GLY A 216 28.25 3.75 -2.15
N HIS A 217 27.06 3.15 -2.21
CA HIS A 217 25.82 3.71 -1.64
C HIS A 217 25.45 3.08 -0.27
N ASP A 218 26.41 2.43 0.41
CA ASP A 218 26.14 1.27 1.27
C ASP A 218 26.29 1.48 2.81
N ALA A 219 26.36 2.69 3.38
CA ALA A 219 26.66 2.79 4.82
C ALA A 219 25.51 2.35 5.78
N ALA A 220 24.23 2.63 5.47
CA ALA A 220 23.04 2.27 6.29
C ALA A 220 21.75 2.00 5.46
N ALA A 221 21.91 1.69 4.17
CA ALA A 221 20.90 1.34 3.14
C ALA A 221 19.82 2.39 2.78
N LEU A 222 20.20 3.66 2.59
CA LEU A 222 19.35 4.83 2.22
C LEU A 222 18.53 5.46 3.35
N ASP A 223 18.47 4.88 4.55
CA ASP A 223 17.52 5.30 5.59
C ASP A 223 16.09 5.42 5.06
N ALA A 224 15.73 4.48 4.17
CA ALA A 224 14.42 4.48 3.54
C ALA A 224 13.33 4.25 4.59
N GLU A 225 12.37 5.16 4.72
CA GLU A 225 11.21 5.06 5.61
C GLU A 225 10.03 4.39 4.94
N ASP A 226 9.79 4.67 3.66
CA ASP A 226 8.63 4.18 2.91
C ASP A 226 8.98 3.86 1.45
N VAL A 227 8.14 3.02 0.82
CA VAL A 227 8.31 2.59 -0.58
C VAL A 227 6.95 2.57 -1.30
N LEU A 228 6.93 3.12 -2.50
CA LEU A 228 5.76 3.15 -3.38
C LEU A 228 6.19 2.76 -4.80
N TYR A 229 5.33 2.07 -5.55
CA TYR A 229 5.52 1.91 -6.99
C TYR A 229 4.73 2.98 -7.74
N HIS A 230 5.38 3.67 -8.70
CA HIS A 230 4.75 4.72 -9.48
C HIS A 230 4.61 4.32 -10.95
N ASP A 231 3.40 3.91 -11.34
CA ASP A 231 3.11 3.33 -12.66
C ASP A 231 3.59 4.21 -13.83
N ALA A 232 3.37 5.52 -13.76
CA ALA A 232 3.73 6.43 -14.86
C ALA A 232 5.24 6.56 -15.09
N VAL A 233 6.04 6.30 -14.04
CA VAL A 233 7.51 6.34 -14.11
C VAL A 233 8.07 4.93 -14.32
N GLY A 234 7.31 3.90 -13.93
CA GLY A 234 7.74 2.50 -14.03
C GLY A 234 8.80 2.12 -12.99
N ALA A 235 8.81 2.80 -11.84
CA ALA A 235 9.86 2.65 -10.84
C ALA A 235 9.33 2.60 -9.40
N PHE A 236 10.15 2.02 -8.52
CA PHE A 236 9.93 2.07 -7.08
C PHE A 236 10.56 3.33 -6.50
N LEU A 237 9.78 4.12 -5.79
CA LEU A 237 10.19 5.34 -5.13
C LEU A 237 10.43 5.05 -3.66
N PHE A 238 11.66 5.23 -3.20
CA PHE A 238 12.04 5.08 -1.80
C PHE A 238 12.18 6.46 -1.15
N LEU A 239 11.36 6.74 -0.15
CA LEU A 239 11.45 7.95 0.66
C LEU A 239 12.48 7.74 1.77
N THR A 240 13.45 8.64 1.86
CA THR A 240 14.49 8.61 2.91
C THR A 240 14.11 9.46 4.12
N GLN A 241 14.76 9.23 5.27
CA GLN A 241 14.62 10.09 6.46
C GLN A 241 14.94 11.57 6.17
N GLY A 242 15.84 11.83 5.21
CA GLY A 242 16.19 13.17 4.77
C GLY A 242 15.20 13.78 3.77
N GLU A 243 14.04 13.16 3.50
CA GLU A 243 13.01 13.68 2.57
C GLU A 243 13.43 13.70 1.10
N HIS A 244 14.42 12.89 0.76
CA HIS A 244 14.85 12.59 -0.60
C HIS A 244 14.07 11.40 -1.15
N ILE A 245 13.81 11.41 -2.46
CA ILE A 245 13.27 10.26 -3.18
C ILE A 245 14.38 9.62 -4.02
N ARG A 246 14.62 8.33 -3.75
CA ARG A 246 15.51 7.48 -4.54
C ARG A 246 14.65 6.62 -5.45
N GLU A 247 14.82 6.81 -6.75
CA GLU A 247 14.14 6.03 -7.77
C GLU A 247 14.92 4.75 -8.05
N CYS A 248 14.23 3.62 -7.97
CA CYS A 248 14.73 2.30 -8.26
C CYS A 248 13.93 1.73 -9.44
N THR A 249 14.47 1.86 -10.64
CA THR A 249 13.88 1.29 -11.85
C THR A 249 14.30 -0.17 -11.97
N PRO A 250 13.37 -1.14 -11.87
CA PRO A 250 13.71 -2.55 -12.06
C PRO A 250 14.07 -2.82 -13.51
N VAL A 251 15.21 -3.47 -13.75
CA VAL A 251 15.68 -3.84 -15.10
C VAL A 251 15.80 -5.35 -15.18
N LEU A 252 15.03 -5.94 -16.09
CA LEU A 252 15.13 -7.38 -16.40
C LEU A 252 16.26 -7.59 -17.40
N LEU A 253 17.23 -8.41 -17.02
CA LEU A 253 18.36 -8.78 -17.86
C LEU A 253 18.08 -10.10 -18.60
N PRO A 254 18.87 -10.42 -19.65
CA PRO A 254 18.96 -11.78 -20.17
C PRO A 254 19.22 -12.80 -19.03
N ASP A 255 18.79 -14.04 -19.22
CA ASP A 255 18.86 -15.12 -18.21
C ASP A 255 17.96 -14.96 -16.99
N ASN A 256 16.83 -14.24 -17.12
CA ASN A 256 15.86 -14.05 -16.05
C ASN A 256 16.39 -13.36 -14.79
N LYS A 257 17.56 -12.71 -14.87
CA LYS A 257 18.16 -11.93 -13.77
C LYS A 257 17.47 -10.57 -13.64
N LEU A 258 17.40 -10.08 -12.41
CA LEU A 258 16.80 -8.79 -12.08
C LEU A 258 17.86 -7.88 -11.46
N THR A 259 18.05 -6.71 -12.03
CA THR A 259 18.87 -5.63 -11.46
C THR A 259 18.00 -4.38 -11.27
N ALA A 260 18.59 -3.30 -10.77
CA ALA A 260 17.94 -2.01 -10.73
C ALA A 260 18.88 -0.89 -11.16
N ARG A 261 18.34 0.09 -11.88
CA ARG A 261 18.97 1.40 -12.06
C ARG A 261 18.52 2.30 -10.91
N TRP A 262 19.48 3.01 -10.33
CA TRP A 262 19.27 3.91 -9.21
C TRP A 262 19.52 5.34 -9.62
N ASP A 263 18.51 6.18 -9.41
CA ASP A 263 18.57 7.60 -9.70
C ASP A 263 18.08 8.38 -8.49
N THR A 264 18.66 9.56 -8.25
CA THR A 264 18.12 10.51 -7.25
C THR A 264 17.50 11.64 -8.00
N ILE A 265 16.18 11.77 -7.87
CA ILE A 265 15.42 12.60 -8.79
C ILE A 265 14.73 13.73 -8.04
N LEU A 266 14.17 13.46 -6.87
CA LEU A 266 13.22 14.38 -6.25
C LEU A 266 13.51 14.60 -4.78
N PHE A 267 13.10 15.77 -4.30
CA PHE A 267 13.26 16.21 -2.93
C PHE A 267 11.96 16.86 -2.49
N PHE A 268 11.55 16.64 -1.24
CA PHE A 268 10.50 17.48 -0.63
C PHE A 268 11.12 18.71 0.06
N CYS A 269 12.40 18.63 0.43
CA CYS A 269 13.16 19.76 0.96
C CYS A 269 14.68 19.53 0.78
N PRO A 270 15.34 20.19 -0.20
CA PRO A 270 16.77 19.97 -0.47
C PRO A 270 17.71 20.31 0.69
N ALA A 271 17.39 21.36 1.45
CA ALA A 271 18.20 21.82 2.59
C ALA A 271 17.92 21.06 3.91
N GLY A 272 16.99 20.10 3.88
CA GLY A 272 16.44 19.50 5.08
C GLY A 272 15.45 20.43 5.80
N ARG A 273 14.65 19.85 6.69
CA ARG A 273 13.60 20.56 7.41
C ARG A 273 13.73 20.37 8.91
N VAL A 274 13.66 21.48 9.64
CA VAL A 274 13.49 21.46 11.09
C VAL A 274 12.00 21.48 11.40
N TYR A 275 11.56 20.49 12.17
CA TYR A 275 10.16 20.38 12.59
C TYR A 275 9.98 20.89 14.01
N ASP A 276 8.81 21.48 14.25
CA ASP A 276 8.39 21.98 15.56
C ASP A 276 7.97 20.87 16.53
N GLN A 277 7.81 19.64 16.04
CA GLN A 277 7.46 18.45 16.80
C GLN A 277 8.24 17.23 16.31
N TYR A 278 8.23 16.15 17.09
CA TYR A 278 8.91 14.92 16.74
C TYR A 278 8.26 14.25 15.51
N VAL A 279 9.07 13.98 14.49
CA VAL A 279 8.63 13.23 13.30
C VAL A 279 8.55 11.75 13.65
N ARG A 280 7.34 11.20 13.66
CA ARG A 280 7.09 9.79 13.95
C ARG A 280 7.32 8.90 12.73
N ALA A 281 6.92 9.37 11.56
CA ALA A 281 7.04 8.64 10.29
C ALA A 281 6.71 9.56 9.10
N ARG A 282 7.25 9.21 7.94
CA ARG A 282 6.93 9.82 6.65
C ARG A 282 6.38 8.77 5.69
N TYR A 283 5.41 9.16 4.86
CA TYR A 283 4.73 8.26 3.93
C TYR A 283 4.64 8.89 2.53
N LEU A 284 4.75 8.06 1.50
CA LEU A 284 4.47 8.45 0.11
C LEU A 284 3.00 8.17 -0.22
N VAL A 285 2.34 9.12 -0.86
CA VAL A 285 0.97 8.98 -1.33
C VAL A 285 0.84 9.59 -2.71
N VAL A 286 0.25 8.84 -3.65
CA VAL A 286 -0.21 9.42 -4.93
C VAL A 286 -1.68 9.77 -4.79
N SER A 287 -2.01 11.03 -5.06
CA SER A 287 -3.39 11.52 -5.03
C SER A 287 -3.61 12.44 -6.21
N ARG A 288 -4.64 12.16 -7.01
CA ARG A 288 -5.01 12.97 -8.20
C ARG A 288 -3.85 13.18 -9.18
N GLY A 289 -2.96 12.19 -9.31
CA GLY A 289 -1.78 12.25 -10.19
C GLY A 289 -0.59 12.99 -9.59
N GLU A 290 -0.70 13.57 -8.39
CA GLU A 290 0.41 14.21 -7.70
C GLU A 290 1.07 13.24 -6.72
N LEU A 291 2.40 13.25 -6.69
CA LEU A 291 3.19 12.56 -5.66
C LEU A 291 3.36 13.47 -4.44
N LEU A 292 2.88 12.99 -3.30
CA LEU A 292 2.85 13.73 -2.04
C LEU A 292 3.61 12.97 -0.95
N MET A 293 4.15 13.72 0.01
CA MET A 293 4.65 13.17 1.27
C MET A 293 3.73 13.59 2.40
N VAL A 294 3.34 12.62 3.23
CA VAL A 294 2.63 12.87 4.49
C VAL A 294 3.59 12.64 5.64
N VAL A 295 3.76 13.65 6.48
CA VAL A 295 4.59 13.58 7.67
C VAL A 295 3.71 13.55 8.90
N ARG A 296 3.94 12.56 9.75
CA ARG A 296 3.15 12.30 10.95
C ARG A 296 3.94 12.74 12.18
N PHE A 297 3.33 13.56 13.04
CA PHE A 297 3.98 14.14 14.21
C PHE A 297 3.45 13.59 15.52
N THR A 298 4.30 13.59 16.53
CA THR A 298 3.95 13.31 17.93
C THR A 298 4.56 14.41 18.81
N PRO A 299 3.90 14.85 19.90
CA PRO A 299 4.48 15.87 20.76
C PRO A 299 5.80 15.43 21.40
N GLN A 300 5.88 14.16 21.80
CA GLN A 300 7.08 13.50 22.33
C GLN A 300 7.21 12.08 21.77
N PRO A 301 8.41 11.46 21.84
CA PRO A 301 8.56 10.04 21.50
C PRO A 301 7.54 9.18 22.26
N ASN A 302 6.88 8.26 21.54
CA ASN A 302 5.87 7.32 22.04
C ASN A 302 4.48 7.89 22.41
N GLN A 303 4.23 9.19 22.19
CA GLN A 303 2.89 9.73 22.33
C GLN A 303 2.01 9.46 21.09
N PRO A 304 0.67 9.57 21.23
CA PRO A 304 -0.23 9.57 20.08
C PRO A 304 0.08 10.69 19.09
N THR A 305 -0.46 10.54 17.89
CA THR A 305 -0.25 11.52 16.83
C THR A 305 -1.06 12.77 17.08
N SER A 306 -0.37 13.90 17.05
CA SER A 306 -0.94 15.23 17.28
C SER A 306 -1.37 15.92 16.01
N LYS A 307 -0.65 15.70 14.91
CA LYS A 307 -0.95 16.30 13.61
C LYS A 307 -0.26 15.56 12.47
N PHE A 308 -0.70 15.85 11.26
CA PHE A 308 0.06 15.54 10.06
C PHE A 308 0.15 16.76 9.13
N LYS A 309 1.22 16.78 8.35
CA LYS A 309 1.49 17.79 7.32
C LYS A 309 1.66 17.09 5.98
N VAL A 310 1.16 17.70 4.91
CA VAL A 310 1.25 17.19 3.54
C VAL A 310 2.16 18.11 2.73
N PHE A 311 3.09 17.52 1.98
CA PHE A 311 4.06 18.24 1.17
C PHE A 311 3.99 17.76 -0.28
N ARG A 312 4.21 18.69 -1.20
CA ARG A 312 4.39 18.40 -2.62
C ARG A 312 5.86 18.23 -2.93
N VAL A 313 6.13 17.43 -3.96
CA VAL A 313 7.48 17.20 -4.43
C VAL A 313 8.04 18.44 -5.13
N VAL A 314 9.30 18.77 -4.87
CA VAL A 314 10.04 19.82 -5.56
C VAL A 314 10.87 19.17 -6.67
N GLY A 315 10.75 19.73 -7.89
CA GLY A 315 11.37 19.17 -9.09
C GLY A 315 12.90 19.22 -9.11
N ARG A 316 13.49 18.52 -10.10
CA ARG A 316 14.93 18.26 -10.30
C ARG A 316 15.85 19.49 -10.35
N ASN A 317 15.32 20.70 -10.61
CA ASN A 317 16.10 21.88 -11.01
C ASN A 317 15.80 23.17 -10.24
N THR A 318 14.96 23.16 -9.21
CA THR A 318 14.69 24.37 -8.42
C THR A 318 15.68 24.50 -7.26
N MET A 319 16.96 24.74 -7.58
CA MET A 319 17.87 25.47 -6.68
C MET A 319 17.64 26.99 -6.84
N VAL A 320 16.38 27.42 -6.87
CA VAL A 320 16.02 28.84 -6.91
C VAL A 320 15.82 29.28 -5.46
N PRO A 321 16.29 30.47 -5.04
CA PRO A 321 16.07 30.99 -3.69
C PRO A 321 14.58 31.01 -3.27
N ASP A 322 13.64 31.02 -4.22
CA ASP A 322 12.19 30.94 -3.94
C ASP A 322 11.69 29.51 -3.61
N ALA A 323 12.55 28.48 -3.67
CA ALA A 323 12.21 27.10 -3.26
C ALA A 323 11.88 26.98 -1.75
N TYR A 324 12.09 28.04 -0.96
CA TYR A 324 11.58 28.13 0.40
C TYR A 324 10.05 28.29 0.47
N ALA A 325 9.38 28.72 -0.61
CA ALA A 325 7.91 28.78 -0.65
C ALA A 325 7.29 27.37 -0.66
N ASP A 326 7.89 26.42 -1.37
CA ASP A 326 7.50 25.00 -1.38
C ASP A 326 7.96 24.25 -0.11
N ALA A 327 8.74 24.90 0.75
CA ALA A 327 9.08 24.36 2.05
C ALA A 327 7.87 24.38 3.02
N PHE A 328 6.79 25.08 2.72
CA PHE A 328 5.60 25.04 3.58
C PHE A 328 4.70 23.86 3.20
N PRO A 329 4.07 23.20 4.19
CA PRO A 329 3.12 22.14 3.88
C PRO A 329 1.94 22.73 3.09
N VAL A 330 1.53 22.03 2.04
CA VAL A 330 0.35 22.42 1.26
C VAL A 330 -0.94 22.22 2.04
N ALA A 331 -0.90 21.40 3.09
CA ALA A 331 -1.99 21.25 4.05
C ALA A 331 -1.47 20.80 5.42
N GLN A 332 -2.13 21.27 6.48
CA GLN A 332 -1.89 20.86 7.86
C GLN A 332 -3.21 20.48 8.53
N TYR A 333 -3.20 19.35 9.23
CA TYR A 333 -4.39 18.82 9.90
C TYR A 333 -4.06 18.53 11.36
N PRO A 334 -4.61 19.32 12.31
CA PRO A 334 -4.51 18.99 13.73
C PRO A 334 -5.41 17.81 14.06
N LEU A 335 -4.97 16.93 14.95
CA LEU A 335 -5.82 15.95 15.63
C LEU A 335 -6.26 16.57 16.95
N ALA A 336 -7.57 16.75 17.10
CA ALA A 336 -8.21 17.23 18.32
C ALA A 336 -8.28 16.13 19.38
#